data_AF-A0A8S8ZC82-F1
#
_entry.id   AF-A0A8S8ZC82-F1
#
_cell.length_a   1.000
_cell.length_b   1.000
_cell.length_c   1.000
_cell.angle_alpha   90.00
_cell.angle_beta   90.00
_cell.angle_gamma   90.00
#
_symmetry.space_group_name_H-M   'P 1'
#
loop_
_entity.id
_entity.type
_entity.pdbx_description
1 polymer ?
#
loop_
_entity_poly.entity_id
_entity_poly.type
_entity_poly.pdbx_seq_one_letter_code
_entity_poly.pdbx_strand_id
1 'polypeptide(L)'
;MANSKPKITLSAAITLDGKIGQKNKHIVLSSKADKIRVHKLRSKSDAILVGKNTVEQDDPLLTVRYAKGKNPIRIILDSHGTIKNNSKIIKTCKRVPTIIVTSEIISKPNLNRLQKLPIDVIVCGKTQVNITKLLSILSKKGIKTVLLEGGGTLNRFFFEKKSN
;
A
#
# COMPACT_ATOMS: atom_id res chain seq x y z
N MET A 1 -7.56 -20.96 -15.84
CA MET A 1 -8.36 -19.90 -15.17
C MET A 1 -7.84 -18.56 -15.65
N ALA A 2 -8.69 -17.69 -16.20
CA ALA A 2 -8.26 -16.44 -16.81
C ALA A 2 -7.43 -15.58 -15.83
N ASN A 3 -6.31 -15.03 -16.31
CA ASN A 3 -5.46 -14.05 -15.61
C ASN A 3 -6.24 -12.74 -15.34
N SER A 4 -7.25 -12.79 -14.46
CA SER A 4 -7.98 -11.59 -14.07
C SER A 4 -7.10 -10.76 -13.14
N LYS A 5 -6.93 -9.48 -13.48
CA LYS A 5 -6.27 -8.52 -12.59
C LYS A 5 -7.00 -8.47 -11.24
N PRO A 6 -6.30 -8.19 -10.13
CA PRO A 6 -6.95 -8.07 -8.82
C PRO A 6 -8.02 -6.99 -8.85
N LYS A 7 -9.16 -7.24 -8.18
CA LYS A 7 -10.20 -6.24 -7.96
C LYS A 7 -9.65 -5.17 -7.02
N ILE A 8 -9.70 -3.91 -7.45
CA ILE A 8 -9.22 -2.76 -6.68
C ILE A 8 -10.40 -2.05 -6.03
N THR A 9 -10.31 -1.84 -4.71
CA THR A 9 -11.22 -0.95 -3.97
C THR A 9 -10.42 0.25 -3.51
N LEU A 10 -10.82 1.45 -3.87
CA LEU A 10 -10.20 2.69 -3.39
C LEU A 10 -11.00 3.22 -2.20
N SER A 11 -10.32 3.54 -1.11
CA SER A 11 -10.92 4.21 0.05
C SER A 11 -10.12 5.45 0.41
N ALA A 12 -10.78 6.61 0.41
CA ALA A 12 -10.20 7.89 0.80
C ALA A 12 -11.18 8.65 1.70
N ALA A 13 -10.64 9.37 2.68
CA ALA A 13 -11.36 10.41 3.42
C ALA A 13 -10.96 11.76 2.84
N ILE A 14 -11.95 12.59 2.51
CA ILE A 14 -11.74 13.89 1.87
C ILE A 14 -12.51 14.98 2.60
N THR A 15 -12.00 16.21 2.58
CA THR A 15 -12.77 17.41 2.94
C THR A 15 -13.80 17.72 1.85
N LEU A 16 -14.75 18.60 2.16
CA LEU A 16 -15.79 19.01 1.22
C LEU A 16 -15.22 19.66 -0.05
N ASP A 17 -14.11 20.39 0.06
CA ASP A 17 -13.38 20.99 -1.05
C ASP A 17 -12.37 20.03 -1.72
N GLY A 18 -12.46 18.73 -1.45
CA GLY A 18 -11.71 17.69 -2.17
C GLY A 18 -10.27 17.46 -1.70
N LYS A 19 -9.87 18.00 -0.55
CA LYS A 19 -8.51 17.81 0.00
C LYS A 19 -8.44 16.49 0.77
N ILE A 20 -7.32 15.79 0.61
CA ILE A 20 -7.01 14.52 1.29
C ILE A 20 -6.10 14.70 2.52
N GLY A 21 -5.70 15.93 2.82
CA GLY A 21 -4.76 16.26 3.89
C GLY A 21 -4.10 17.62 3.67
N GLN A 22 -3.11 17.94 4.50
CA GLN A 22 -2.30 19.16 4.40
C GLN A 22 -0.82 18.79 4.27
N LYS A 23 -0.09 19.54 3.45
CA LYS A 23 1.36 19.33 3.28
C LYS A 23 2.07 19.42 4.63
N ASN A 24 2.89 18.43 4.94
CA ASN A 24 3.71 18.36 6.17
C ASN A 24 2.92 18.35 7.49
N LYS A 25 1.61 18.09 7.46
CA LYS A 25 0.79 18.01 8.67
C LYS A 25 -0.13 16.80 8.61
N HIS A 26 -0.04 15.95 9.63
CA HIS A 26 -1.01 14.88 9.81
C HIS A 26 -2.37 15.48 10.20
N ILE A 27 -3.40 15.19 9.42
CA ILE A 27 -4.78 15.61 9.68
C ILE A 27 -5.66 14.37 9.78
N VAL A 28 -6.51 14.35 10.80
CA VAL A 28 -7.53 13.30 10.95
C VAL A 28 -8.82 13.78 10.30
N LEU A 29 -9.15 13.22 9.13
CA LEU A 29 -10.44 13.45 8.45
C LEU A 29 -11.50 12.42 8.86
N SER A 30 -11.08 11.20 9.21
CA SER A 30 -11.98 10.08 9.49
C SER A 30 -12.63 10.13 10.87
N SER A 31 -13.96 9.93 10.91
CA SER A 31 -14.73 9.69 12.13
C SER A 31 -14.53 8.27 12.69
N LYS A 32 -15.07 7.98 13.88
CA LYS A 32 -15.07 6.62 14.45
C LYS A 32 -15.80 5.61 13.55
N ALA A 33 -16.95 6.01 13.00
CA ALA A 33 -17.72 5.17 12.08
C ALA A 33 -16.92 4.86 10.82
N ASP A 34 -16.21 5.85 10.28
CA ASP A 34 -15.35 5.66 9.12
C ASP A 34 -14.18 4.72 9.41
N LYS A 35 -13.53 4.85 10.58
CA LYS A 35 -12.48 3.91 11.01
C LYS A 35 -12.99 2.47 11.05
N ILE A 36 -14.19 2.23 11.61
CA ILE A 36 -14.79 0.89 11.63
C ILE A 36 -15.02 0.39 10.18
N ARG A 37 -15.58 1.22 9.31
CA ARG A 37 -15.83 0.90 7.89
C ARG A 37 -14.54 0.51 7.17
N VAL A 38 -13.48 1.32 7.26
CA VAL A 38 -12.18 1.04 6.62
C VAL A 38 -11.56 -0.24 7.18
N HIS A 39 -11.64 -0.48 8.48
CA HIS A 39 -11.13 -1.72 9.06
C HIS A 39 -11.93 -2.96 8.63
N LYS A 40 -13.23 -2.85 8.36
CA LYS A 40 -14.02 -3.91 7.70
C LYS A 40 -13.61 -4.14 6.24
N LEU A 41 -13.21 -3.09 5.52
CA LEU A 41 -12.67 -3.24 4.16
C LEU A 41 -11.32 -3.96 4.18
N ARG A 42 -10.44 -3.59 5.11
CA ARG A 42 -9.16 -4.26 5.32
C ARG A 42 -9.33 -5.75 5.60
N SER A 43 -10.30 -6.12 6.45
CA SER A 43 -10.52 -7.53 6.80
C SER A 43 -11.13 -8.38 5.68
N LYS A 44 -11.67 -7.74 4.64
CA LYS A 44 -12.23 -8.39 3.45
C LYS A 44 -11.29 -8.35 2.24
N SER A 45 -10.11 -7.77 2.37
CA SER A 45 -9.14 -7.60 1.28
C SER A 45 -7.96 -8.52 1.49
N ASP A 46 -7.45 -9.11 0.41
CA ASP A 46 -6.24 -9.95 0.46
C ASP A 46 -5.00 -9.09 0.75
N ALA A 47 -4.97 -7.89 0.18
CA ALA A 47 -3.88 -6.94 0.36
C ALA A 47 -4.37 -5.49 0.55
N ILE A 48 -3.55 -4.70 1.22
CA ILE A 48 -3.67 -3.25 1.33
C ILE A 48 -2.45 -2.61 0.68
N LEU A 49 -2.67 -1.61 -0.18
CA LEU A 49 -1.63 -0.96 -0.96
C LEU A 49 -1.57 0.54 -0.63
N VAL A 50 -0.37 1.01 -0.31
CA VAL A 50 -0.07 2.44 -0.08
C VAL A 50 1.27 2.84 -0.68
N GLY A 51 1.48 4.14 -0.87
CA GLY A 51 2.80 4.69 -1.22
C GLY A 51 3.68 4.92 0.01
N LYS A 52 5.00 4.93 -0.18
CA LYS A 52 5.98 5.23 0.86
C LYS A 52 5.69 6.53 1.62
N ASN A 53 5.27 7.59 0.93
CA ASN A 53 5.00 8.88 1.57
C ASN A 53 3.92 8.79 2.65
N THR A 54 2.88 7.96 2.45
CA THR A 54 1.87 7.67 3.47
C THR A 54 2.50 6.98 4.69
N VAL A 55 3.46 6.07 4.47
CA VAL A 55 4.20 5.43 5.57
C VAL A 55 5.08 6.43 6.31
N GLU A 56 5.72 7.36 5.62
CA GLU A 56 6.60 8.36 6.23
C GLU A 56 5.85 9.45 6.99
N GLN A 57 4.67 9.83 6.53
CA GLN A 57 3.84 10.87 7.15
C GLN A 57 3.03 10.32 8.33
N ASP A 58 2.42 9.14 8.17
CA ASP A 58 1.43 8.64 9.13
C ASP A 58 1.96 7.50 10.01
N ASP A 59 3.10 6.90 9.62
CA ASP A 59 3.68 5.70 10.24
C ASP A 59 2.62 4.65 10.66
N PRO A 60 1.80 4.16 9.72
CA PRO A 60 0.64 3.33 10.01
C PRO A 60 1.04 1.87 10.29
N LEU A 61 0.16 1.14 10.98
CA LEU A 61 0.29 -0.32 11.11
C LEU A 61 -0.28 -1.09 9.91
N LEU A 62 -1.29 -0.51 9.25
CA LEU A 62 -2.06 -1.12 8.16
C LEU A 62 -2.67 -2.49 8.52
N THR A 63 -3.15 -2.61 9.75
CA THR A 63 -3.81 -3.82 10.29
C THR A 63 -5.31 -3.63 10.48
N VAL A 64 -6.02 -4.73 10.76
CA VAL A 64 -7.39 -4.75 11.25
C VAL A 64 -7.38 -4.61 12.79
N ARG A 65 -8.12 -3.63 13.33
CA ARG A 65 -8.13 -3.27 14.76
C ARG A 65 -9.55 -2.98 15.26
N TYR A 66 -10.35 -2.30 14.44
CA TYR A 66 -11.73 -1.91 14.77
C TYR A 66 -12.78 -2.80 14.07
N ALA A 67 -12.39 -4.00 13.65
CA ALA A 67 -13.26 -5.00 13.04
C ALA A 67 -12.70 -6.40 13.31
N LYS A 68 -13.50 -7.45 13.05
CA LYS A 68 -13.04 -8.84 13.07
C LYS A 68 -12.51 -9.26 11.69
N GLY A 69 -11.52 -10.15 11.69
CA GLY A 69 -10.97 -10.79 10.48
C GLY A 69 -9.44 -10.70 10.40
N LYS A 70 -8.87 -11.28 9.33
CA LYS A 70 -7.42 -11.37 9.14
C LYS A 70 -6.83 -10.03 8.70
N ASN A 71 -5.56 -9.81 9.03
CA ASN A 71 -4.82 -8.67 8.48
C ASN A 71 -4.55 -8.90 6.98
N PRO A 72 -4.74 -7.88 6.12
CA PRO A 72 -4.33 -7.96 4.73
C PRO A 72 -2.80 -7.97 4.62
N ILE A 73 -2.28 -8.52 3.51
CA ILE A 73 -0.87 -8.35 3.13
C ILE A 73 -0.60 -6.87 2.87
N ARG A 74 0.47 -6.32 3.46
CA ARG A 74 0.83 -4.90 3.30
C ARG A 74 1.72 -4.73 2.09
N ILE A 75 1.30 -3.95 1.11
CA ILE A 75 2.06 -3.64 -0.10
C ILE A 75 2.46 -2.17 -0.06
N ILE A 76 3.76 -1.90 0.03
CA ILE A 76 4.29 -0.54 0.05
C ILE A 76 5.02 -0.24 -1.25
N LEU A 77 4.60 0.80 -1.95
CA LEU A 77 5.29 1.29 -3.14
C LEU A 77 6.41 2.25 -2.74
N ASP A 78 7.65 1.84 -2.99
CA ASP A 78 8.86 2.59 -2.66
C ASP A 78 9.92 2.34 -3.75
N SER A 79 9.86 3.14 -4.83
CA SER A 79 10.74 3.00 -6.00
C SER A 79 12.22 2.84 -5.64
N HIS A 80 12.70 3.55 -4.62
CA HIS A 80 14.12 3.55 -4.21
C HIS A 80 14.44 2.56 -3.08
N GLY A 81 13.43 1.87 -2.52
CA GLY A 81 13.59 0.99 -1.37
C GLY A 81 14.15 1.71 -0.14
N THR A 82 13.70 2.92 0.13
CA THR A 82 14.22 3.84 1.17
C THR A 82 13.40 3.86 2.47
N ILE A 83 12.41 2.97 2.62
CA ILE A 83 11.59 2.85 3.83
C ILE A 83 12.47 2.67 5.07
N LYS A 84 12.20 3.47 6.10
CA LYS A 84 13.00 3.52 7.33
C LYS A 84 12.82 2.24 8.15
N ASN A 85 13.93 1.70 8.66
CA ASN A 85 13.94 0.51 9.52
C ASN A 85 13.12 0.70 10.81
N ASN A 86 13.00 1.94 11.29
CA ASN A 86 12.27 2.25 12.51
C ASN A 86 10.74 2.41 12.31
N SER A 87 10.24 2.34 11.07
CA SER A 87 8.80 2.41 10.78
C SER A 87 8.05 1.24 11.42
N LYS A 88 6.79 1.48 11.81
CA LYS A 88 5.91 0.44 12.36
C LYS A 88 5.74 -0.72 11.40
N ILE A 89 5.70 -0.46 10.09
CA ILE A 89 5.62 -1.49 9.05
C ILE A 89 6.80 -2.47 9.15
N ILE A 90 8.03 -1.95 9.16
CA ILE A 90 9.23 -2.80 9.25
C ILE A 90 9.33 -3.47 10.62
N LYS A 91 9.08 -2.77 11.72
CA LYS A 91 9.11 -3.35 13.07
C LYS A 91 8.13 -4.52 13.27
N THR A 92 7.05 -4.57 12.49
CA THR A 92 5.99 -5.58 12.63
C THR A 92 5.94 -6.59 11.48
N CYS A 93 6.90 -6.56 10.53
CA CYS A 93 6.89 -7.44 9.36
C CYS A 93 6.94 -8.94 9.68
N LYS A 94 7.54 -9.33 10.82
CA LYS A 94 7.51 -10.72 11.32
C LYS A 94 6.11 -11.23 11.64
N ARG A 95 5.16 -10.34 11.94
CA ARG A 95 3.81 -10.67 12.41
C ARG A 95 2.73 -10.39 11.36
N VAL A 96 2.99 -9.46 10.46
CA VAL A 96 2.05 -9.04 9.42
C VAL A 96 2.77 -9.10 8.08
N PRO A 97 2.37 -9.98 7.15
CA PRO A 97 3.01 -10.13 5.85
C PRO A 97 3.15 -8.79 5.14
N THR A 98 4.35 -8.55 4.59
CA THR A 98 4.70 -7.30 3.93
C THR A 98 5.45 -7.57 2.65
N ILE A 99 5.03 -6.85 1.61
CA ILE A 99 5.69 -6.75 0.31
C ILE A 99 6.15 -5.31 0.14
N ILE A 100 7.45 -5.11 -0.10
CA ILE A 100 7.98 -3.82 -0.56
C ILE A 100 8.19 -3.90 -2.07
N VAL A 101 7.55 -3.00 -2.81
CA VAL A 101 7.66 -2.94 -4.27
C VAL A 101 8.53 -1.76 -4.64
N THR A 102 9.61 -2.04 -5.36
CA THR A 102 10.60 -1.03 -5.80
C THR A 102 10.67 -1.00 -7.32
N SER A 103 11.44 -0.07 -7.87
CA SER A 103 11.80 -0.05 -9.28
C SER A 103 13.28 -0.41 -9.45
N GLU A 104 13.74 -0.50 -10.69
CA GLU A 104 15.10 -0.88 -11.06
C GLU A 104 16.15 0.13 -10.59
N ILE A 105 15.76 1.37 -10.26
CA ILE A 105 16.67 2.39 -9.69
C ILE A 105 17.02 2.15 -8.20
N ILE A 106 16.48 1.11 -7.56
CA ILE A 106 16.87 0.78 -6.19
C ILE A 106 18.39 0.58 -6.10
N SER A 107 19.02 1.21 -5.10
CA SER A 107 20.45 1.03 -4.87
C SER A 107 20.76 -0.36 -4.30
N LYS A 108 21.92 -0.92 -4.64
CA LYS A 108 22.39 -2.21 -4.12
C LYS A 108 22.39 -2.28 -2.58
N PRO A 109 22.82 -1.23 -1.84
CA PRO A 109 22.71 -1.21 -0.38
C PRO A 109 21.26 -1.31 0.13
N ASN A 110 20.31 -0.60 -0.50
CA ASN A 110 18.90 -0.65 -0.11
C ASN A 110 18.29 -2.03 -0.40
N LEU A 111 18.57 -2.61 -1.55
CA LEU A 111 18.09 -3.94 -1.91
C LEU A 111 18.60 -4.99 -0.92
N ASN A 112 19.90 -5.01 -0.66
CA ASN A 112 20.53 -5.94 0.30
C ASN A 112 19.94 -5.77 1.70
N ARG A 113 19.69 -4.53 2.13
CA ARG A 113 19.05 -4.25 3.42
C ARG A 113 17.64 -4.82 3.49
N LEU A 114 16.83 -4.63 2.45
CA LEU A 114 15.45 -5.14 2.41
C LEU A 114 15.42 -6.67 2.37
N GLN A 115 16.31 -7.30 1.61
CA GLN A 115 16.40 -8.77 1.52
C GLN A 115 16.80 -9.46 2.84
N LYS A 116 17.44 -8.74 3.76
CA LYS A 116 17.75 -9.24 5.11
C LYS A 116 16.56 -9.21 6.07
N LEU A 117 15.47 -8.55 5.69
CA LEU A 117 14.25 -8.47 6.49
C LEU A 117 13.29 -9.60 6.08
N PRO A 118 12.42 -10.07 6.99
CA PRO A 118 11.40 -11.08 6.68
C PRO A 118 10.23 -10.43 5.92
N ILE A 119 10.51 -9.96 4.71
CA ILE A 119 9.59 -9.31 3.78
C ILE A 119 9.81 -9.84 2.38
N ASP A 120 8.77 -9.79 1.55
CA ASP A 120 8.90 -9.98 0.12
C ASP A 120 9.38 -8.66 -0.52
N VAL A 121 10.34 -8.74 -1.43
CA VAL A 121 10.77 -7.60 -2.25
C VAL A 121 10.45 -7.88 -3.71
N ILE A 122 9.71 -6.98 -4.35
CA ILE A 122 9.36 -7.06 -5.78
C ILE A 122 9.98 -5.87 -6.50
N VAL A 123 10.91 -6.11 -7.41
CA VAL A 123 11.44 -5.09 -8.31
C VAL A 123 10.58 -5.06 -9.58
N CYS A 124 9.91 -3.94 -9.85
CA CYS A 124 8.96 -3.85 -10.95
C CYS A 124 8.85 -2.42 -11.52
N GLY A 125 9.47 -2.18 -12.67
CA GLY A 125 9.43 -0.91 -13.38
C GLY A 125 10.80 -0.24 -13.40
N LYS A 126 11.03 0.68 -14.35
CA LYS A 126 12.35 1.30 -14.57
C LYS A 126 12.68 2.34 -13.50
N THR A 127 12.10 3.53 -13.62
CA THR A 127 12.30 4.65 -12.69
C THR A 127 11.28 4.64 -11.55
N GLN A 128 10.04 4.28 -11.86
CA GLN A 128 8.95 4.17 -10.90
C GLN A 128 8.30 2.79 -10.95
N VAL A 129 7.59 2.44 -9.88
CA VAL A 129 6.87 1.17 -9.84
C VAL A 129 5.84 1.11 -10.98
N ASN A 130 5.95 0.08 -11.83
CA ASN A 130 4.95 -0.18 -12.86
C ASN A 130 3.76 -0.92 -12.25
N ILE A 131 2.70 -0.18 -11.93
CA ILE A 131 1.48 -0.73 -11.30
C ILE A 131 0.80 -1.78 -12.18
N THR A 132 0.77 -1.61 -13.51
CA THR A 132 0.10 -2.59 -14.40
C THR A 132 0.81 -3.94 -14.33
N LYS A 133 2.14 -3.94 -14.35
CA LYS A 133 2.95 -5.15 -14.19
C LYS A 133 2.83 -5.71 -12.77
N LEU A 134 2.84 -4.85 -11.75
CA LEU A 134 2.62 -5.23 -10.36
C LEU A 134 1.30 -5.99 -10.19
N LEU A 135 0.18 -5.49 -10.71
CA LEU A 135 -1.12 -6.16 -10.61
C LEU A 135 -1.12 -7.56 -11.23
N SER A 136 -0.39 -7.76 -12.34
CA SER A 136 -0.20 -9.09 -12.94
C SER A 136 0.59 -10.02 -12.01
N ILE A 137 1.67 -9.53 -11.40
CA ILE A 137 2.47 -10.28 -10.43
C ILE A 137 1.64 -10.66 -9.20
N LEU A 138 0.85 -9.72 -8.66
CA LEU A 138 -0.02 -9.95 -7.51
C LEU A 138 -1.09 -11.01 -7.81
N SER A 139 -1.71 -10.95 -8.99
CA SER A 139 -2.68 -11.98 -9.43
C SER A 139 -2.05 -13.37 -9.48
N LYS A 140 -0.83 -13.49 -10.03
CA LYS A 140 -0.06 -14.75 -10.04
C LYS A 140 0.31 -15.25 -8.64
N LYS A 141 0.49 -14.35 -7.67
CA LYS A 141 0.68 -14.68 -6.24
C LYS A 141 -0.64 -15.03 -5.52
N GLY A 142 -1.78 -15.10 -6.23
CA GLY A 142 -3.08 -15.43 -5.65
C GLY A 142 -3.79 -14.27 -4.95
N ILE A 143 -3.28 -13.04 -5.05
CA ILE A 143 -3.91 -11.85 -4.48
C ILE A 143 -5.01 -11.39 -5.44
N LYS A 144 -6.27 -11.54 -5.02
CA LYS A 144 -7.44 -11.28 -5.87
C LYS A 144 -8.10 -9.93 -5.57
N THR A 145 -7.94 -9.41 -4.36
CA THR A 145 -8.55 -8.16 -3.91
C THR A 145 -7.52 -7.26 -3.25
N VAL A 146 -7.47 -5.99 -3.68
CA VAL A 146 -6.55 -4.99 -3.14
C VAL A 146 -7.33 -3.76 -2.70
N LEU A 147 -7.15 -3.38 -1.43
CA LEU A 147 -7.61 -2.10 -0.90
C LEU A 147 -6.52 -1.05 -1.09
N LEU A 148 -6.85 0.03 -1.80
CA LEU A 148 -6.02 1.20 -1.98
C LEU A 148 -6.40 2.26 -0.95
N GLU A 149 -5.49 2.58 -0.04
CA GLU A 149 -5.65 3.67 0.94
C GLU A 149 -4.62 4.80 0.71
N GLY A 150 -3.99 4.84 -0.46
CA GLY A 150 -2.84 5.69 -0.75
C GLY A 150 -3.14 7.17 -0.99
N GLY A 151 -2.09 7.99 -0.94
CA GLY A 151 -2.14 9.43 -1.17
C GLY A 151 -2.46 9.83 -2.62
N GLY A 152 -2.60 11.14 -2.84
CA GLY A 152 -3.20 11.72 -4.06
C GLY A 152 -2.59 11.22 -5.38
N THR A 153 -1.26 11.05 -5.44
CA THR A 153 -0.57 10.54 -6.65
C THR A 153 -1.04 9.13 -7.02
N LEU A 154 -1.21 8.25 -6.04
CA LEU A 154 -1.59 6.87 -6.26
C LEU A 154 -3.06 6.75 -6.63
N ASN A 155 -3.92 7.53 -5.97
CA ASN A 155 -5.34 7.61 -6.33
C ASN A 155 -5.50 8.14 -7.76
N ARG A 156 -4.79 9.20 -8.13
CA ARG A 156 -4.79 9.78 -9.48
C ARG A 156 -4.41 8.74 -10.53
N PHE A 157 -3.35 7.97 -10.30
CA PHE A 157 -2.94 6.91 -11.23
C PHE A 157 -4.07 5.93 -11.55
N PHE A 158 -4.83 5.49 -10.53
CA PHE A 158 -5.92 4.54 -10.72
C PHE A 158 -7.17 5.15 -11.35
N PHE A 159 -7.42 6.45 -11.17
CA PHE A 159 -8.50 7.15 -11.88
C PHE A 159 -8.20 7.32 -13.36
N GLU A 160 -7.00 7.81 -13.72
CA GLU A 160 -6.62 8.04 -15.12
C GLU A 160 -6.54 6.74 -15.93
N LYS A 161 -6.11 5.64 -15.31
CA LYS A 161 -6.04 4.32 -15.95
C LYS A 161 -7.39 3.67 -16.27
N LYS A 162 -8.48 4.14 -15.64
CA LYS A 162 -9.82 3.59 -15.83
C LYS A 162 -10.62 4.37 -16.88
N SER A 163 -10.12 5.54 -17.28
CA SER A 163 -10.74 6.42 -18.28
C SER A 163 -10.25 6.15 -19.72
N ASN A 164 -9.45 5.11 -19.93
CA ASN A 164 -9.01 4.57 -21.22
C ASN A 164 -9.33 3.08 -21.28
#